data_AF-A0AAW9SE87-F1
#
_entry.id   AF-A0AAW9SE87-F1
#
_cell.length_a   1.000
_cell.length_b   1.000
_cell.length_c   1.000
_cell.angle_alpha   90.00
_cell.angle_beta   90.00
_cell.angle_gamma   90.00
#
_symmetry.space_group_name_H-M   'P 1'
#
loop_
_entity.id
_entity.type
_entity.pdbx_description
1 polymer ?
#
loop_
_entity_poly.entity_id
_entity_poly.type
_entity_poly.pdbx_seq_one_letter_code
_entity_poly.pdbx_strand_id
1 'polypeptide(L)'
;MSRCFWAMSDRGSPMRWRWAISLPPRPPTASSACCRAASTGAGVLHVFGNYSGDVMNFEMAGELAAAEGIEVRTIVTTDDIAYSPASDRDGRRGTAGNVFIFKIAGAACDRMLPLEDCERLVQKANAATFTMSVGLTAGSLPETRRPSFELGEGEIEIGVGIHGEPGVQRGPMMAADDIADRIMDGLIAEAQLGPGSRIGLLVNGLGGTPMMELGILNRRVHQRLAARGVEILRTWVGPYCTSLDMNGASITVIVLDEQLEELLLAPCDGFALRVG
;
A
#
# COMPACT_ATOMS: atom_id res chain seq x y z
N MET A 1 2.59 20.18 16.89
CA MET A 1 2.56 18.70 16.96
C MET A 1 2.43 18.15 15.54
N SER A 2 3.20 17.14 15.17
CA SER A 2 3.21 16.63 13.80
C SER A 2 2.23 15.48 13.74
N ARG A 3 1.14 15.60 12.97
CA ARG A 3 0.23 14.48 12.71
C ARG A 3 0.48 14.00 11.29
N CYS A 4 0.76 12.71 11.14
CA CYS A 4 0.74 12.06 9.84
C CYS A 4 -0.69 12.09 9.31
N PHE A 5 -0.85 12.45 8.03
CA PHE A 5 -2.17 12.45 7.42
C PHE A 5 -2.60 11.02 7.11
N TRP A 6 -3.32 10.42 8.05
CA TRP A 6 -4.23 9.31 7.81
C TRP A 6 -5.59 9.73 8.34
N ALA A 7 -6.62 9.67 7.50
CA ALA A 7 -7.97 10.13 7.81
C ALA A 7 -8.57 9.28 8.96
N MET A 8 -8.26 9.63 10.21
CA MET A 8 -9.01 9.22 11.37
C MET A 8 -9.92 10.36 11.78
N SER A 9 -11.22 10.11 11.69
CA SER A 9 -12.27 11.03 12.11
C SER A 9 -12.10 11.38 13.58
N ASP A 10 -12.02 12.67 13.89
CA ASP A 10 -12.33 13.12 15.24
C ASP A 10 -13.85 13.05 15.46
N ARG A 11 -14.27 12.54 16.62
CA ARG A 11 -15.67 12.32 17.00
C ARG A 11 -16.30 13.66 17.35
N GLY A 12 -16.67 14.49 16.36
CA GLY A 12 -17.34 15.74 16.72
C GLY A 12 -17.81 16.69 15.62
N SER A 13 -17.47 16.50 14.34
CA SER A 13 -17.83 17.46 13.29
C SER A 13 -18.79 16.87 12.23
N PRO A 14 -19.87 17.58 11.83
CA PRO A 14 -20.90 17.08 10.93
C PRO A 14 -20.51 17.20 9.45
N MET A 15 -19.22 17.07 9.11
CA MET A 15 -18.81 16.93 7.71
C MET A 15 -19.25 15.56 7.22
N ARG A 16 -20.45 15.53 6.61
CA ARG A 16 -20.99 14.35 5.94
C ARG A 16 -20.17 14.06 4.69
N TRP A 17 -19.40 12.99 4.76
CA TRP A 17 -18.64 12.42 3.66
C TRP A 17 -19.58 11.94 2.55
N ARG A 18 -19.36 12.38 1.32
CA ARG A 18 -19.91 11.77 0.11
C ARG A 18 -18.72 11.31 -0.74
N TRP A 19 -18.58 10.00 -0.90
CA TRP A 19 -17.58 9.36 -1.75
C TRP A 19 -18.21 8.99 -3.10
N ALA A 20 -17.48 9.22 -4.20
CA ALA A 20 -17.68 8.50 -5.44
C ALA A 20 -16.56 7.45 -5.52
N ILE A 21 -16.92 6.21 -5.83
CA ILE A 21 -16.01 5.06 -5.80
C ILE A 21 -15.25 5.08 -7.13
N SER A 22 -13.91 5.09 -7.14
CA SER A 22 -13.06 5.03 -8.35
C SER A 22 -13.08 6.22 -9.35
N LEU A 23 -13.40 7.44 -8.91
CA LEU A 23 -13.32 8.66 -9.73
C LEU A 23 -12.22 9.62 -9.20
N PRO A 24 -11.73 10.58 -10.02
CA PRO A 24 -10.41 11.21 -9.88
C PRO A 24 -10.15 11.80 -8.49
N PRO A 25 -8.88 12.01 -8.13
CA PRO A 25 -8.51 12.46 -6.81
C PRO A 25 -9.21 13.77 -6.47
N ARG A 26 -9.54 13.90 -5.19
CA ARG A 26 -10.31 15.03 -4.66
C ARG A 26 -9.68 16.34 -5.13
N PRO A 27 -10.50 17.39 -5.38
CA PRO A 27 -9.96 18.68 -5.73
C PRO A 27 -8.94 19.11 -4.67
N PRO A 28 -7.82 19.75 -5.08
CA PRO A 28 -6.71 20.09 -4.18
C PRO A 28 -7.15 20.85 -2.93
N THR A 29 -8.24 21.62 -3.04
CA THR A 29 -8.87 22.36 -1.94
C THR A 29 -9.35 21.48 -0.78
N ALA A 30 -9.85 20.28 -1.06
CA ALA A 30 -10.29 19.34 -0.03
C ALA A 30 -9.09 18.73 0.70
N SER A 31 -8.03 18.38 -0.02
CA SER A 31 -6.78 17.87 0.57
C SER A 31 -6.06 18.96 1.38
N SER A 32 -6.03 20.21 0.90
CA SER A 32 -5.54 21.37 1.66
C SER A 32 -6.34 21.61 2.94
N ALA A 33 -7.67 21.50 2.90
CA ALA A 33 -8.51 21.59 4.11
C ALA A 33 -8.18 20.50 5.14
N CYS A 34 -7.80 19.31 4.67
CA CYS A 34 -7.34 18.24 5.54
C CYS A 34 -5.97 18.56 6.17
N CYS A 35 -5.05 19.20 5.42
CA CYS A 35 -3.78 19.68 5.96
C CYS A 35 -4.00 20.67 7.11
N ARG A 36 -4.91 21.63 6.93
CA ARG A 36 -5.30 22.58 8.00
C ARG A 36 -5.83 21.87 9.24
N ALA A 37 -6.70 20.88 9.05
CA ALA A 37 -7.30 20.14 10.17
C ALA A 37 -6.30 19.24 10.90
N ALA A 38 -5.31 18.68 10.18
CA ALA A 38 -4.30 17.79 10.75
C ALA A 38 -3.12 18.56 11.37
N SER A 39 -2.78 19.73 10.82
CA SER A 39 -1.65 20.53 11.28
C SER A 39 -1.87 21.01 12.71
N THR A 40 -0.83 20.87 13.54
CA THR A 40 -0.77 21.55 14.83
C THR A 40 0.56 22.30 14.99
N GLY A 41 1.11 22.78 13.86
CA GLY A 41 2.29 23.63 13.82
C GLY A 41 3.65 22.91 13.80
N ALA A 42 3.70 21.60 13.59
CA ALA A 42 4.97 20.89 13.37
C ALA A 42 5.02 20.17 12.01
N GLY A 43 4.28 20.73 11.05
CA GLY A 43 4.19 20.25 9.68
C GLY A 43 3.26 19.06 9.47
N VAL A 44 3.09 18.71 8.20
CA VAL A 44 2.21 17.64 7.70
C VAL A 44 2.99 16.77 6.71
N LEU A 45 2.86 15.46 6.84
CA LEU A 45 3.42 14.49 5.90
C LEU A 45 2.32 13.89 5.03
N HIS A 46 2.40 14.12 3.72
CA HIS A 46 1.61 13.45 2.70
C HIS A 46 2.29 12.15 2.31
N VAL A 47 1.56 11.04 2.37
CA VAL A 47 2.02 9.73 1.90
C VAL A 47 0.89 9.10 1.09
N PHE A 48 1.13 8.82 -0.19
CA PHE A 48 0.12 8.29 -1.10
C PHE A 48 0.74 7.50 -2.26
N GLY A 49 -0.08 6.70 -2.95
CA GLY A 49 0.36 5.85 -4.07
C GLY A 49 0.71 6.63 -5.33
N ASN A 50 1.69 6.15 -6.09
CA ASN A 50 2.10 6.77 -7.35
C ASN A 50 1.06 6.58 -8.47
N TYR A 51 0.07 7.46 -8.48
CA TYR A 51 -0.92 7.60 -9.54
C TYR A 51 -0.92 9.04 -10.01
N SER A 52 -0.87 9.29 -11.32
CA SER A 52 -0.68 10.64 -11.87
C SER A 52 -1.70 11.65 -11.36
N GLY A 53 -2.96 11.21 -11.17
CA GLY A 53 -3.97 12.06 -10.56
C GLY A 53 -3.64 12.41 -9.11
N ASP A 54 -3.27 11.41 -8.31
CA ASP A 54 -2.99 11.61 -6.88
C ASP A 54 -1.80 12.54 -6.70
N VAL A 55 -0.72 12.33 -7.47
CA VAL A 55 0.46 13.19 -7.50
C VAL A 55 0.07 14.63 -7.75
N MET A 56 -0.61 14.90 -8.88
CA MET A 56 -1.02 16.28 -9.23
C MET A 56 -1.88 16.94 -8.15
N ASN A 57 -2.81 16.20 -7.55
CA ASN A 57 -3.73 16.76 -6.57
C ASN A 57 -3.09 16.99 -5.20
N PHE A 58 -2.20 16.09 -4.74
CA PHE A 58 -1.50 16.25 -3.46
C PHE A 58 -0.36 17.27 -3.53
N GLU A 59 0.30 17.42 -4.68
CA GLU A 59 1.27 18.49 -4.92
C GLU A 59 0.58 19.86 -4.81
N MET A 60 -0.49 20.07 -5.57
CA MET A 60 -1.28 21.30 -5.52
C MET A 60 -1.86 21.55 -4.11
N ALA A 61 -2.29 20.50 -3.41
CA ALA A 61 -2.75 20.64 -2.03
C ALA A 61 -1.64 21.07 -1.06
N GLY A 62 -0.43 20.56 -1.26
CA GLY A 62 0.76 20.97 -0.52
C GLY A 62 1.11 22.43 -0.76
N GLU A 63 1.06 22.90 -2.01
CA GLU A 63 1.27 24.32 -2.36
C GLU A 63 0.23 25.23 -1.68
N LEU A 64 -1.05 24.85 -1.71
CA LEU A 64 -2.11 25.59 -1.05
C LEU A 64 -1.92 25.65 0.48
N ALA A 65 -1.50 24.54 1.11
CA ALA A 65 -1.21 24.51 2.54
C ALA A 65 0.04 25.33 2.90
N ALA A 66 1.07 25.29 2.06
CA ALA A 66 2.28 26.10 2.23
C ALA A 66 2.00 27.61 2.13
N ALA A 67 1.10 28.01 1.23
CA ALA A 67 0.62 29.39 1.14
C ALA A 67 -0.10 29.88 2.41
N GLU A 68 -0.59 28.94 3.23
CA GLU A 68 -1.20 29.19 4.54
C GLU A 68 -0.21 29.03 5.71
N GLY A 69 1.08 28.87 5.42
CA GLY A 69 2.14 28.72 6.43
C GLY A 69 2.25 27.33 7.03
N ILE A 70 1.64 26.31 6.42
CA ILE A 70 1.77 24.92 6.86
C ILE A 70 2.90 24.26 6.08
N GLU A 71 3.95 23.85 6.77
CA GLU A 71 5.01 23.06 6.16
C GLU A 71 4.48 21.66 5.79
N VAL A 72 4.64 21.29 4.51
CA VAL A 72 4.23 19.99 3.99
C VAL A 72 5.44 19.27 3.40
N ARG A 73 5.55 17.96 3.67
CA ARG A 73 6.44 17.03 2.99
C ARG A 73 5.63 15.96 2.28
N THR A 74 6.13 15.46 1.15
CA THR A 74 5.40 14.53 0.30
C THR A 74 6.25 13.31 0.00
N ILE A 75 5.66 12.13 0.17
CA ILE A 75 6.24 10.84 -0.20
C ILE A 75 5.24 10.12 -1.10
N VAL A 76 5.71 9.80 -2.30
CA VAL A 76 5.01 8.99 -3.28
C VAL A 76 5.49 7.55 -3.14
N THR A 77 4.57 6.61 -2.93
CA THR A 77 4.91 5.20 -2.71
C THR A 77 4.99 4.42 -4.01
N THR A 78 5.96 3.51 -4.07
CA THR A 78 6.43 2.88 -5.32
C THR A 78 6.75 1.39 -5.13
N ASP A 79 5.91 0.70 -4.34
CA ASP A 79 6.14 -0.69 -3.93
C ASP A 79 5.85 -1.75 -5.01
N ASP A 80 5.08 -1.43 -6.06
CA ASP A 80 4.67 -2.40 -7.08
C ASP A 80 5.81 -2.76 -8.06
N ILE A 81 6.45 -3.90 -7.81
CA ILE A 81 7.61 -4.36 -8.58
C ILE A 81 7.26 -4.88 -9.97
N ALA A 82 5.98 -5.22 -10.20
CA ALA A 82 5.56 -5.77 -11.48
C ALA A 82 5.42 -4.68 -12.54
N TYR A 83 5.08 -3.45 -12.13
CA TYR A 83 4.73 -2.38 -13.05
C TYR A 83 5.94 -1.76 -13.78
N SER A 84 7.02 -1.46 -13.05
CA SER A 84 8.24 -0.89 -13.62
C SER A 84 9.50 -1.59 -13.06
N PRO A 85 10.54 -1.85 -13.89
CA PRO A 85 11.73 -2.57 -13.46
C PRO A 85 12.49 -1.84 -12.34
N ALA A 86 13.38 -2.55 -11.64
CA ALA A 86 14.17 -1.98 -10.56
C ALA A 86 15.09 -0.81 -10.97
N SER A 87 15.40 -0.68 -12.27
CA SER A 87 16.12 0.47 -12.83
C SER A 87 15.28 1.75 -12.89
N ASP A 88 13.96 1.64 -12.81
CA ASP A 88 12.99 2.73 -12.85
C ASP A 88 11.97 2.57 -11.72
N ARG A 89 12.45 2.67 -10.47
CA ARG A 89 11.59 2.55 -9.29
C ARG A 89 10.55 3.66 -9.20
N ASP A 90 10.89 4.86 -9.67
CA ASP A 90 10.03 6.03 -9.59
C ASP A 90 8.82 5.92 -10.54
N GLY A 91 8.90 5.06 -11.56
CA GLY A 91 7.77 4.73 -12.43
C GLY A 91 6.76 3.76 -11.83
N ARG A 92 7.02 3.16 -10.66
CA ARG A 92 6.15 2.12 -10.05
C ARG A 92 4.93 2.70 -9.37
N ARG A 93 3.84 1.94 -9.34
CA ARG A 93 2.64 2.26 -8.57
C ARG A 93 2.84 2.03 -7.08
N GLY A 94 2.05 2.72 -6.26
CA GLY A 94 1.94 2.46 -4.83
C GLY A 94 0.69 1.66 -4.52
N THR A 95 0.82 0.42 -4.03
CA THR A 95 -0.30 -0.53 -3.91
C THR A 95 -0.50 -1.01 -2.46
N ALA A 96 -0.44 -2.31 -2.18
CA ALA A 96 -0.68 -2.85 -0.83
C ALA A 96 0.49 -2.59 0.13
N GLY A 97 1.69 -2.28 -0.37
CA GLY A 97 2.85 -1.86 0.43
C GLY A 97 2.60 -0.62 1.27
N ASN A 98 1.67 0.22 0.81
CA ASN A 98 1.11 1.32 1.58
C ASN A 98 0.72 0.94 3.01
N VAL A 99 0.20 -0.26 3.26
CA VAL A 99 -0.19 -0.69 4.62
C VAL A 99 1.01 -0.64 5.58
N PHE A 100 2.17 -1.11 5.14
CA PHE A 100 3.40 -1.02 5.94
C PHE A 100 3.92 0.42 6.01
N ILE A 101 4.00 1.11 4.87
CA ILE A 101 4.55 2.47 4.80
C ILE A 101 3.75 3.42 5.69
N PHE A 102 2.42 3.31 5.69
CA PHE A 102 1.53 4.09 6.54
C PHE A 102 1.63 3.70 8.01
N LYS A 103 1.83 2.42 8.33
CA LYS A 103 2.10 1.98 9.70
C LYS A 103 3.38 2.61 10.25
N ILE A 104 4.45 2.63 9.45
CA ILE A 104 5.73 3.26 9.81
C ILE A 104 5.58 4.77 9.95
N ALA A 105 4.91 5.43 9.00
CA ALA A 105 4.61 6.85 9.05
C ALA A 105 3.85 7.22 10.34
N GLY A 106 2.74 6.52 10.60
CA GLY A 106 1.94 6.71 11.80
C GLY A 106 2.76 6.56 13.08
N ALA A 107 3.58 5.52 13.17
CA ALA A 107 4.44 5.29 14.34
C ALA A 107 5.52 6.38 14.52
N ALA A 108 6.15 6.85 13.43
CA ALA A 108 7.14 7.92 13.49
C ALA A 108 6.50 9.25 13.95
N CYS A 109 5.33 9.57 13.42
CA CYS A 109 4.56 10.75 13.81
C CYS A 109 4.04 10.67 15.26
N ASP A 110 3.57 9.49 15.71
CA ASP A 110 3.08 9.29 17.08
C ASP A 110 4.20 9.45 18.13
N ARG A 111 5.44 9.09 17.75
CA ARG A 111 6.66 9.36 18.52
C ARG A 111 7.09 10.83 18.50
N MET A 112 6.37 11.69 17.80
CA MET A 112 6.63 13.14 17.73
C MET A 112 8.04 13.47 17.23
N LEU A 113 8.57 12.65 16.31
CA LEU A 113 9.85 12.91 15.68
C LEU A 113 9.77 14.20 14.82
N PRO A 114 10.91 14.90 14.60
CA PRO A 114 10.98 15.98 13.63
C PRO A 114 10.42 15.55 12.26
N LEU A 115 9.81 16.49 11.53
CA LEU A 115 9.18 16.19 10.22
C LEU A 115 10.18 15.57 9.23
N GLU A 116 11.42 16.04 9.24
CA GLU A 116 12.52 15.49 8.43
C GLU A 116 12.86 14.04 8.78
N ASP A 117 12.78 13.66 10.06
CA ASP A 117 13.02 12.29 10.51
C ASP A 117 11.84 11.37 10.16
N CYS A 118 10.61 11.88 10.28
CA CYS A 118 9.43 11.18 9.78
C CYS A 118 9.56 10.91 8.29
N GLU A 119 9.92 11.92 7.50
CA GLU A 119 10.14 11.80 6.06
C GLU A 119 11.20 10.75 5.73
N ARG A 120 12.38 10.83 6.37
CA ARG A 120 13.49 9.88 6.18
C ARG A 120 13.08 8.44 6.48
N LEU A 121 12.36 8.20 7.58
CA LEU A 121 11.93 6.85 7.98
C LEU A 121 10.89 6.28 7.01
N VAL A 122 9.98 7.11 6.50
CA VAL A 122 8.95 6.69 5.56
C VAL A 122 9.53 6.45 4.16
N GLN A 123 10.48 7.28 3.71
CA GLN A 123 11.24 7.03 2.48
C GLN A 123 12.02 5.71 2.57
N LYS A 124 12.64 5.44 3.72
CA LYS A 124 13.31 4.16 3.99
C LYS A 124 12.34 2.98 3.94
N ALA A 125 11.16 3.10 4.55
CA ALA A 125 10.13 2.08 4.47
C ALA A 125 9.65 1.84 3.02
N ASN A 126 9.45 2.91 2.25
CA ASN A 126 9.08 2.82 0.84
C ASN A 126 10.15 2.10 0.00
N ALA A 127 11.43 2.41 0.23
CA ALA A 127 12.53 1.73 -0.45
C ALA A 127 12.65 0.24 -0.07
N ALA A 128 12.28 -0.12 1.16
CA ALA A 128 12.34 -1.48 1.69
C ALA A 128 11.08 -2.33 1.46
N THR A 129 10.04 -1.78 0.82
CA THR A 129 8.76 -2.46 0.59
C THR A 129 8.59 -2.85 -0.88
N PHE A 130 8.14 -4.08 -1.10
CA PHE A 130 8.00 -4.69 -2.42
C PHE A 130 6.67 -5.46 -2.49
N THR A 131 5.89 -5.21 -3.53
CA THR A 131 4.56 -5.81 -3.74
C THR A 131 4.43 -6.33 -5.17
N MET A 132 3.76 -7.45 -5.32
CA MET A 132 3.32 -7.95 -6.61
C MET A 132 1.95 -8.62 -6.46
N SER A 133 1.09 -8.43 -7.46
CA SER A 133 -0.32 -8.80 -7.43
C SER A 133 -0.70 -9.78 -8.54
N VAL A 134 -1.89 -10.37 -8.38
CA VAL A 134 -2.57 -11.18 -9.39
C VAL A 134 -4.06 -10.90 -9.35
N GLY A 135 -4.66 -10.71 -10.52
CA GLY A 135 -6.10 -10.65 -10.73
C GLY A 135 -6.60 -11.91 -11.42
N LEU A 136 -7.70 -12.46 -10.91
CA LEU A 136 -8.45 -13.58 -11.49
C LEU A 136 -9.73 -13.09 -12.19
N THR A 137 -10.27 -11.96 -11.74
CA THR A 137 -11.32 -11.21 -12.43
C THR A 137 -11.04 -9.72 -12.24
N ALA A 138 -11.54 -8.87 -13.13
CA ALA A 138 -11.53 -7.42 -12.91
C ALA A 138 -12.58 -7.02 -11.85
N GLY A 139 -12.40 -5.85 -11.25
CA GLY A 139 -13.41 -5.21 -10.39
C GLY A 139 -14.47 -4.48 -11.22
N SER A 140 -15.69 -4.39 -10.70
CA SER A 140 -16.85 -3.72 -11.31
C SER A 140 -16.89 -2.26 -10.89
N LEU A 141 -16.78 -1.33 -11.86
CA LEU A 141 -16.92 0.10 -11.58
C LEU A 141 -18.38 0.43 -11.27
N PRO A 142 -18.71 1.09 -10.14
CA PRO A 142 -20.11 1.34 -9.77
C PRO A 142 -20.86 2.24 -10.75
N GLU A 143 -20.17 3.18 -11.39
CA GLU A 143 -20.74 4.13 -12.34
C GLU A 143 -21.21 3.45 -13.63
N THR A 144 -20.37 2.54 -14.15
CA THR A 144 -20.63 1.86 -15.43
C THR A 144 -21.30 0.51 -15.24
N ARG A 145 -21.18 -0.08 -14.04
CA ARG A 145 -21.54 -1.46 -13.69
C ARG A 145 -20.89 -2.48 -14.62
N ARG A 146 -19.69 -2.16 -15.08
CA ARG A 146 -18.89 -2.99 -15.98
C ARG A 146 -17.52 -3.25 -15.37
N PRO A 147 -16.88 -4.37 -15.75
CA PRO A 147 -15.49 -4.64 -15.38
C PRO A 147 -14.57 -3.47 -15.79
N SER A 148 -13.57 -3.16 -14.95
CA SER A 148 -12.57 -2.13 -15.23
C SER A 148 -11.62 -2.50 -16.39
N PHE A 149 -11.43 -3.80 -16.61
CA PHE A 149 -10.75 -4.37 -17.78
C PHE A 149 -11.34 -5.74 -18.12
N GLU A 150 -11.02 -6.26 -19.30
CA GLU A 150 -11.44 -7.59 -19.75
C GLU A 150 -10.33 -8.61 -19.51
N LEU A 151 -10.71 -9.74 -18.92
CA LEU A 151 -9.89 -10.93 -18.70
C LEU A 151 -10.70 -12.15 -19.16
N GLY A 152 -10.09 -13.02 -19.98
CA GLY A 152 -10.77 -14.19 -20.53
C GLY A 152 -11.11 -15.23 -19.47
N GLU A 153 -12.02 -16.14 -19.82
CA GLU A 153 -12.35 -17.28 -18.95
C GLU A 153 -11.11 -18.17 -18.77
N GLY A 154 -10.72 -18.43 -17.52
CA GLY A 154 -9.53 -19.21 -17.21
C GLY A 154 -8.21 -18.46 -17.48
N GLU A 155 -8.24 -17.14 -17.58
CA GLU A 155 -7.03 -16.30 -17.60
C GLU A 155 -6.77 -15.67 -16.22
N ILE A 156 -5.50 -15.38 -15.96
CA ILE A 156 -5.04 -14.57 -14.84
C ILE A 156 -4.18 -13.42 -15.36
N GLU A 157 -4.09 -12.36 -14.58
CA GLU A 157 -3.30 -11.19 -14.92
C GLU A 157 -2.39 -10.82 -13.74
N ILE A 158 -1.09 -10.83 -13.96
CA ILE A 158 -0.06 -10.54 -12.98
C ILE A 158 0.26 -9.04 -13.01
N GLY A 159 0.43 -8.47 -11.82
CA GLY A 159 0.73 -7.05 -11.65
C GLY A 159 -0.47 -6.17 -11.91
N VAL A 160 -1.69 -6.58 -11.55
CA VAL A 160 -2.89 -5.71 -11.62
C VAL A 160 -2.77 -4.55 -10.62
N GLY A 161 -3.29 -3.38 -11.01
CA GLY A 161 -3.37 -2.21 -10.13
C GLY A 161 -4.58 -2.22 -9.21
N ILE A 162 -4.63 -1.30 -8.24
CA ILE A 162 -5.75 -1.19 -7.27
C ILE A 162 -6.91 -0.34 -7.79
N HIS A 163 -6.75 0.42 -8.88
CA HIS A 163 -7.83 1.16 -9.52
C HIS A 163 -8.34 0.47 -10.79
N GLY A 164 -8.04 -0.82 -10.93
CA GLY A 164 -8.46 -1.60 -12.08
C GLY A 164 -7.61 -1.36 -13.32
N GLU A 165 -6.39 -0.85 -13.18
CA GLU A 165 -5.43 -0.80 -14.27
C GLU A 165 -5.02 -2.23 -14.68
N PRO A 166 -4.86 -2.50 -16.00
CA PRO A 166 -4.42 -3.79 -16.48
C PRO A 166 -3.04 -4.14 -15.90
N GLY A 167 -2.77 -5.44 -15.86
CA GLY A 167 -1.49 -5.94 -15.41
C GLY A 167 -0.42 -5.86 -16.49
N VAL A 168 0.74 -6.42 -16.16
CA VAL A 168 1.90 -6.44 -17.06
C VAL A 168 2.02 -7.74 -17.83
N GLN A 169 1.43 -8.83 -17.31
CA GLN A 169 1.53 -10.14 -17.92
C GLN A 169 0.23 -10.93 -17.72
N ARG A 170 -0.34 -11.41 -18.83
CA ARG A 170 -1.47 -12.34 -18.83
C ARG A 170 -1.01 -13.76 -19.03
N GLY A 171 -1.75 -14.71 -18.48
CA GLY A 171 -1.47 -16.14 -18.60
C GLY A 171 -2.69 -17.00 -18.30
N PRO A 172 -2.59 -18.31 -18.54
CA PRO A 172 -3.65 -19.25 -18.17
C PRO A 172 -3.78 -19.35 -16.65
N MET A 173 -4.94 -19.81 -16.18
CA MET A 173 -5.19 -20.13 -14.78
C MET A 173 -4.16 -21.13 -14.26
N MET A 174 -3.67 -20.86 -13.07
CA MET A 174 -2.63 -21.62 -12.39
C MET A 174 -3.14 -22.14 -11.04
N ALA A 175 -2.51 -23.17 -10.51
CA ALA A 175 -2.77 -23.55 -9.13
C ALA A 175 -2.29 -22.45 -8.18
N ALA A 176 -2.97 -22.29 -7.04
CA ALA A 176 -2.64 -21.24 -6.06
C ALA A 176 -1.17 -21.29 -5.59
N ASP A 177 -0.59 -22.50 -5.48
CA ASP A 177 0.81 -22.66 -5.12
C ASP A 177 1.76 -22.13 -6.21
N ASP A 178 1.43 -22.35 -7.48
CA ASP A 178 2.23 -21.86 -8.61
C ASP A 178 2.13 -20.33 -8.74
N ILE A 179 0.95 -19.76 -8.46
CA ILE A 179 0.74 -18.31 -8.39
C ILE A 179 1.60 -17.70 -7.28
N ALA A 180 1.54 -18.27 -6.08
CA ALA A 180 2.35 -17.82 -4.95
C ALA A 180 3.85 -17.93 -5.26
N ASP A 181 4.28 -19.03 -5.88
CA ASP A 181 5.67 -19.22 -6.29
C ASP A 181 6.13 -18.18 -7.30
N ARG A 182 5.31 -17.90 -8.32
CA ARG A 182 5.61 -16.89 -9.34
C ARG A 182 5.74 -15.49 -8.74
N ILE A 183 4.85 -15.11 -7.82
CA ILE A 183 4.93 -13.83 -7.11
C ILE A 183 6.19 -13.77 -6.23
N MET A 184 6.43 -14.84 -5.47
CA MET A 184 7.58 -14.90 -4.57
C MET A 184 8.91 -14.92 -5.32
N ASP A 185 8.99 -15.49 -6.52
CA ASP A 185 10.21 -15.42 -7.35
C ASP A 185 10.64 -13.97 -7.60
N GLY A 186 9.69 -13.10 -7.97
CA GLY A 186 9.94 -11.68 -8.18
C GLY A 186 10.35 -10.96 -6.89
N LEU A 187 9.58 -11.16 -5.81
CA LEU A 187 9.83 -10.51 -4.53
C LEU A 187 11.18 -10.93 -3.91
N ILE A 188 11.51 -12.22 -3.96
CA ILE A 188 12.77 -12.74 -3.42
C ILE A 188 13.96 -12.20 -4.21
N ALA A 189 13.87 -12.19 -5.54
CA ALA A 189 14.95 -11.70 -6.38
C ALA A 189 15.21 -10.20 -6.15
N GLU A 190 14.15 -9.40 -6.10
CA GLU A 190 14.31 -7.95 -6.01
C GLU A 190 14.65 -7.45 -4.60
N ALA A 191 13.98 -7.99 -3.57
CA ALA A 191 14.27 -7.66 -2.18
C ALA A 191 15.51 -8.39 -1.64
N GLN A 192 16.17 -9.20 -2.49
CA GLN A 192 17.38 -9.97 -2.17
C GLN A 192 17.21 -10.83 -0.91
N LEU A 193 16.06 -11.50 -0.78
CA LEU A 193 15.72 -12.26 0.42
C LEU A 193 16.54 -13.55 0.53
N GLY A 194 17.17 -13.75 1.68
CA GLY A 194 18.00 -14.93 1.95
C GLY A 194 18.16 -15.21 3.44
N PRO A 195 19.09 -16.11 3.81
CA PRO A 195 19.35 -16.44 5.20
C PRO A 195 19.69 -15.19 6.03
N GLY A 196 18.94 -14.98 7.12
CA GLY A 196 19.12 -13.83 8.02
C GLY A 196 18.33 -12.58 7.63
N SER A 197 17.64 -12.55 6.49
CA SER A 197 16.66 -11.50 6.21
C SER A 197 15.52 -11.56 7.23
N ARG A 198 15.16 -10.42 7.81
CA ARG A 198 13.98 -10.24 8.66
C ARG A 198 12.94 -9.42 7.90
N ILE A 199 11.69 -9.87 7.86
CA ILE A 199 10.64 -9.21 7.07
C ILE A 199 9.31 -9.06 7.82
N GLY A 200 8.53 -8.06 7.43
CA GLY A 200 7.07 -8.06 7.57
C GLY A 200 6.43 -8.63 6.30
N LEU A 201 5.36 -9.41 6.46
CA LEU A 201 4.64 -10.06 5.38
C LEU A 201 3.16 -9.65 5.38
N LEU A 202 2.64 -9.29 4.20
CA LEU A 202 1.22 -9.05 3.98
C LEU A 202 0.74 -9.90 2.81
N VAL A 203 -0.30 -10.71 3.06
CA VAL A 203 -1.07 -11.43 2.04
C VAL A 203 -2.42 -10.75 1.94
N ASN A 204 -2.55 -9.90 0.93
CA ASN A 204 -3.67 -8.99 0.77
C ASN A 204 -4.69 -9.52 -0.25
N GLY A 205 -5.98 -9.46 0.09
CA GLY A 205 -7.06 -9.71 -0.86
C GLY A 205 -7.48 -8.44 -1.60
N LEU A 206 -7.73 -8.54 -2.90
CA LEU A 206 -8.17 -7.41 -3.72
C LEU A 206 -9.69 -7.13 -3.64
N GLY A 207 -10.41 -7.86 -2.79
CA GLY A 207 -11.82 -7.59 -2.48
C GLY A 207 -12.67 -8.85 -2.52
N GLY A 208 -12.78 -9.48 -3.69
CA GLY A 208 -13.63 -10.66 -3.92
C GLY A 208 -13.05 -11.97 -3.38
N THR A 209 -11.73 -12.04 -3.14
CA THR A 209 -11.07 -13.29 -2.72
C THR A 209 -11.41 -13.68 -1.28
N PRO A 210 -11.96 -14.88 -1.05
CA PRO A 210 -12.26 -15.39 0.29
C PRO A 210 -11.03 -15.53 1.18
N MET A 211 -11.21 -15.32 2.49
CA MET A 211 -10.14 -15.49 3.49
C MET A 211 -9.47 -16.87 3.45
N MET A 212 -10.22 -17.93 3.13
CA MET A 212 -9.67 -19.28 3.01
C MET A 212 -8.66 -19.41 1.86
N GLU A 213 -8.88 -18.72 0.74
CA GLU A 213 -7.97 -18.72 -0.41
C GLU A 213 -6.71 -17.91 -0.10
N LEU A 214 -6.83 -16.77 0.59
CA LEU A 214 -5.67 -16.05 1.12
C LEU A 214 -4.86 -16.92 2.08
N GLY A 215 -5.51 -17.79 2.87
CA GLY A 215 -4.85 -18.77 3.72
C GLY A 215 -4.01 -19.80 2.95
N ILE A 216 -4.47 -20.22 1.76
CA ILE A 216 -3.74 -21.14 0.88
C ILE A 216 -2.48 -20.46 0.34
N LEU A 217 -2.60 -19.21 -0.15
CA LEU A 217 -1.44 -18.43 -0.59
C LEU A 217 -0.46 -18.20 0.55
N ASN A 218 -0.95 -17.79 1.73
CA ASN A 218 -0.13 -17.56 2.90
C ASN A 218 0.67 -18.81 3.31
N ARG A 219 0.04 -19.99 3.30
CA ARG A 219 0.73 -21.26 3.55
C ARG A 219 1.92 -21.44 2.61
N ARG A 220 1.73 -21.24 1.30
CA ARG A 220 2.79 -21.43 0.31
C ARG A 220 3.91 -20.40 0.47
N VAL A 221 3.57 -19.14 0.70
CA VAL A 221 4.53 -18.06 0.95
C VAL A 221 5.42 -18.37 2.17
N HIS A 222 4.82 -18.81 3.28
CA HIS A 222 5.57 -19.22 4.46
C HIS A 222 6.53 -20.39 4.17
N GLN A 223 6.12 -21.40 3.40
CA GLN A 223 7.01 -22.50 3.00
C GLN A 223 8.21 -22.00 2.19
N ARG A 224 7.96 -21.09 1.23
CA ARG A 224 8.99 -20.51 0.35
C ARG A 224 10.02 -19.69 1.12
N LEU A 225 9.57 -18.90 2.10
CA LEU A 225 10.43 -18.08 2.96
C LEU A 225 11.21 -18.93 3.97
N ALA A 226 10.56 -19.91 4.60
CA ALA A 226 11.20 -20.83 5.54
C ALA A 226 12.31 -21.66 4.87
N ALA A 227 12.09 -22.16 3.64
CA ALA A 227 13.09 -22.89 2.88
C ALA A 227 14.34 -22.05 2.55
N ARG A 228 14.26 -20.72 2.66
CA ARG A 228 15.37 -19.78 2.42
C ARG A 228 16.00 -19.23 3.71
N GLY A 229 15.51 -19.63 4.88
CA GLY A 229 16.00 -19.10 6.16
C GLY A 229 15.65 -17.63 6.38
N VAL A 230 14.55 -17.15 5.79
CA VAL A 230 14.02 -15.81 6.02
C VAL A 230 13.15 -15.83 7.28
N GLU A 231 13.37 -14.88 8.19
CA GLU A 231 12.59 -14.71 9.40
C GLU A 231 11.41 -13.75 9.15
N ILE A 232 10.20 -14.20 9.45
CA ILE A 232 9.00 -13.38 9.34
C ILE A 232 8.63 -12.88 10.73
N LEU A 233 8.76 -11.59 10.96
CA LEU A 233 8.45 -10.97 12.24
C LEU A 233 6.94 -10.85 12.46
N ARG A 234 6.21 -10.46 11.41
CA ARG A 234 4.76 -10.27 11.46
C ARG A 234 4.14 -10.63 10.12
N THR A 235 3.04 -11.37 10.18
CA THR A 235 2.18 -11.65 9.02
C THR A 235 0.82 -11.01 9.22
N TRP A 236 0.35 -10.30 8.21
CA TRP A 236 -1.05 -9.86 8.09
C TRP A 236 -1.70 -10.53 6.89
N VAL A 237 -2.93 -11.00 7.07
CA VAL A 237 -3.70 -11.68 6.01
C VAL A 237 -5.10 -11.09 6.00
N GLY A 238 -5.54 -10.56 4.86
CA GLY A 238 -6.89 -10.01 4.72
C GLY A 238 -7.01 -8.92 3.66
N PRO A 239 -8.21 -8.32 3.52
CA PRO A 239 -8.47 -7.26 2.54
C PRO A 239 -8.05 -5.89 3.09
N TYR A 240 -6.76 -5.59 3.09
CA TYR A 240 -6.23 -4.31 3.59
C TYR A 240 -6.19 -3.22 2.52
N CYS A 241 -5.92 -3.59 1.27
CA CYS A 241 -5.86 -2.71 0.11
C CYS A 241 -6.60 -3.37 -1.05
N THR A 242 -7.89 -3.06 -1.19
CA THR A 242 -8.81 -3.71 -2.13
C THR A 242 -8.98 -2.90 -3.42
N SER A 243 -9.37 -3.58 -4.49
CA SER A 243 -9.91 -3.01 -5.72
C SER A 243 -11.37 -3.45 -5.90
N LEU A 244 -12.27 -2.86 -5.11
CA LEU A 244 -13.70 -3.15 -5.14
C LEU A 244 -14.02 -4.64 -4.89
N ASP A 245 -14.68 -5.29 -5.84
CA ASP A 245 -15.07 -6.69 -5.87
C ASP A 245 -14.09 -7.57 -6.69
N MET A 246 -12.90 -7.06 -7.03
CA MET A 246 -11.90 -7.80 -7.79
C MET A 246 -11.50 -9.10 -7.07
N ASN A 247 -11.61 -10.24 -7.77
CA ASN A 247 -11.01 -11.48 -7.31
C ASN A 247 -9.53 -11.47 -7.65
N GLY A 248 -8.69 -11.56 -6.64
CA GLY A 248 -7.26 -11.49 -6.77
C GLY A 248 -6.58 -11.24 -5.43
N ALA A 249 -5.26 -11.32 -5.44
CA ALA A 249 -4.46 -11.13 -4.25
C ALA A 249 -3.17 -10.38 -4.57
N SER A 250 -2.56 -9.79 -3.55
CA SER A 250 -1.19 -9.31 -3.61
C SER A 250 -0.38 -9.84 -2.44
N ILE A 251 0.90 -10.05 -2.68
CA ILE A 251 1.87 -10.37 -1.63
C ILE A 251 2.83 -9.20 -1.54
N THR A 252 3.03 -8.74 -0.31
CA THR A 252 3.91 -7.63 -0.01
C THR A 252 4.91 -8.08 1.06
N VAL A 253 6.17 -7.72 0.86
CA VAL A 253 7.22 -7.87 1.87
C VAL A 253 7.81 -6.50 2.19
N ILE A 254 8.10 -6.26 3.47
CA ILE A 254 8.96 -5.15 3.91
C ILE A 254 10.20 -5.74 4.56
N VAL A 255 11.39 -5.38 4.06
CA VAL A 255 12.67 -5.79 4.66
C VAL A 255 12.91 -4.93 5.90
N LEU A 256 13.19 -5.57 7.03
CA LEU A 256 13.30 -4.91 8.32
C LEU A 256 14.75 -4.83 8.76
N ASP A 257 15.15 -3.63 9.15
CA ASP A 257 16.22 -3.41 10.09
C ASP A 257 15.66 -3.00 11.45
N GLU A 258 16.54 -2.73 12.41
CA GLU A 258 16.15 -2.39 13.79
C GLU A 258 15.16 -1.21 13.86
N GLN A 259 15.36 -0.17 13.04
CA GLN A 259 14.48 1.01 13.05
C GLN A 259 13.09 0.69 12.50
N LEU A 260 13.02 0.00 11.36
CA LEU A 260 11.73 -0.35 10.75
C LEU A 260 10.97 -1.39 11.57
N GLU A 261 11.69 -2.35 12.17
CA GLU A 261 11.13 -3.34 13.08
C GLU A 261 10.45 -2.68 14.29
N GLU A 262 11.14 -1.74 14.94
CA GLU A 262 10.61 -1.03 16.10
C GLU A 262 9.34 -0.24 15.76
N LEU A 263 9.31 0.42 14.59
CA LEU A 263 8.16 1.20 14.12
C LEU A 263 7.01 0.31 13.64
N LEU A 264 7.31 -0.85 13.04
CA LEU A 264 6.31 -1.82 12.61
C LEU A 264 5.56 -2.39 13.82
N LEU A 265 6.30 -2.71 14.89
CA LEU A 265 5.76 -3.27 16.13
C LEU A 265 5.16 -2.22 17.08
N ALA A 266 5.41 -0.92 16.86
CA ALA A 266 4.83 0.13 17.68
C ALA A 266 3.29 0.00 17.74
N PRO A 267 2.65 0.25 18.89
CA PRO A 267 1.20 0.14 19.01
C PRO A 267 0.45 1.02 18.00
N CYS A 268 -0.70 0.55 17.54
CA CYS A 268 -1.66 1.35 16.78
C CYS A 268 -3.09 0.84 16.99
N ASP A 269 -4.05 1.76 17.05
CA ASP A 269 -5.48 1.45 17.14
C ASP A 269 -6.25 2.02 15.95
N GLY A 270 -5.94 1.50 14.77
CA GLY A 270 -6.69 1.80 13.54
C GLY A 270 -7.90 0.88 13.40
N PHE A 271 -8.93 1.35 12.68
CA PHE A 271 -10.11 0.55 12.38
C PHE A 271 -9.76 -0.79 11.68
N ALA A 272 -8.88 -0.73 10.69
CA ALA A 272 -8.49 -1.88 9.88
C ALA A 272 -7.21 -2.58 10.36
N LEU A 273 -6.39 -1.92 11.19
CA LEU A 273 -5.13 -2.45 11.67
C LEU A 273 -4.92 -2.09 13.14
N ARG A 274 -4.74 -3.13 13.97
CA ARG A 274 -4.36 -2.99 15.37
C ARG A 274 -3.06 -3.73 15.65
N VAL A 275 -2.15 -3.05 16.33
CA VAL A 275 -0.89 -3.60 16.86
C VAL A 275 -0.85 -3.19 18.33
N GLY A 276 -0.55 -4.12 19.22
CA GLY A 276 -0.55 -3.92 20.67
C GLY A 276 0.69 -4.49 21.31
#